data_AF-A0A914VL91-F1
#
_entry.id   AF-A0A914VL91-F1
#
_cell.length_a   1.000
_cell.length_b   1.000
_cell.length_c   1.000
_cell.angle_alpha   90.00
_cell.angle_beta   90.00
_cell.angle_gamma   90.00
#
_symmetry.space_group_name_H-M   'P 1'
#
loop_
_entity.id
_entity.type
_entity.pdbx_description
1 polymer ?
#
loop_
_entity_poly.entity_id
_entity_poly.type
_entity_poly.pdbx_seq_one_letter_code
_entity_poly.pdbx_strand_id
1 'polypeptide(L)'
;MNSVVFVALLAVLATSLTVQARQVQPAVKVDWLCEPCHWCFTEVEKYLPDADELTKDVLDEAVNYVCYKIPVPFIDQVCDKLLDDVVEDLYEYILTLDHFDVDLVCIHLDMCKS
;
A
#
# COMPACT_ATOMS: atom_id res chain seq x y z
N MET A 1 -39.29 -47.88 16.43
CA MET A 1 -37.84 -48.11 16.28
C MET A 1 -37.62 -48.84 14.97
N ASN A 2 -37.32 -48.11 13.89
CA ASN A 2 -36.80 -48.60 12.61
C ASN A 2 -36.87 -47.45 11.60
N SER A 3 -35.72 -46.83 11.30
CA SER A 3 -35.48 -45.98 10.10
C SER A 3 -34.02 -45.49 10.04
N VAL A 4 -33.24 -45.64 11.13
CA VAL A 4 -31.87 -45.11 11.26
C VAL A 4 -30.83 -45.85 10.40
N VAL A 5 -31.19 -46.94 9.73
CA VAL A 5 -30.22 -47.79 8.98
C VAL A 5 -30.18 -47.50 7.47
N PHE A 6 -31.19 -46.82 6.89
CA PHE A 6 -31.28 -46.69 5.43
C PHE A 6 -30.63 -45.44 4.81
N VAL A 7 -30.24 -44.44 5.60
CA VAL A 7 -29.62 -43.22 5.03
C VAL A 7 -28.10 -43.35 4.90
N ALA A 8 -27.49 -44.37 5.51
CA ALA A 8 -26.06 -44.68 5.37
C ALA A 8 -25.64 -45.17 3.96
N LEU A 9 -26.60 -45.37 3.04
CA LEU A 9 -26.38 -45.75 1.64
C LEU A 9 -26.53 -44.60 0.65
N LEU A 10 -26.78 -43.37 1.12
CA LEU A 10 -26.69 -42.14 0.33
C LEU A 10 -25.36 -41.40 0.61
N ALA A 11 -24.30 -42.16 0.88
CA ALA A 11 -22.96 -41.66 1.18
C ALA A 11 -22.06 -41.50 -0.07
N VAL A 12 -22.65 -41.34 -1.25
CA VAL A 12 -21.92 -41.12 -2.51
C VAL A 12 -22.66 -40.03 -3.27
N LEU A 13 -21.94 -38.99 -3.70
CA LEU A 13 -22.38 -37.86 -4.54
C LEU A 13 -22.90 -36.60 -3.82
N ALA A 14 -22.06 -35.94 -3.00
CA ALA A 14 -22.05 -34.46 -2.87
C ALA A 14 -20.96 -33.97 -1.90
N THR A 15 -19.69 -34.32 -2.11
CA THR A 15 -18.59 -33.54 -1.52
C THR A 15 -18.24 -32.42 -2.49
N SER A 16 -19.05 -31.36 -2.49
CA SER A 16 -18.69 -30.09 -3.12
C SER A 16 -17.54 -29.48 -2.31
N LEU A 17 -16.32 -29.66 -2.83
CA LEU A 17 -15.14 -28.89 -2.47
C LEU A 17 -15.43 -27.40 -2.75
N THR A 18 -15.89 -26.65 -1.76
CA THR A 18 -15.85 -25.19 -1.82
C THR A 18 -14.47 -24.74 -1.37
N VAL A 19 -13.50 -24.81 -2.29
CA VAL A 19 -12.26 -24.05 -2.18
C VAL A 19 -12.67 -22.58 -2.29
N GLN A 20 -12.73 -21.87 -1.16
CA GLN A 20 -12.80 -20.41 -1.18
C GLN A 20 -11.47 -19.90 -1.70
N ALA A 21 -11.39 -19.66 -3.01
CA ALA A 21 -10.36 -18.80 -3.56
C ALA A 21 -10.59 -17.41 -2.97
N ARG A 22 -9.74 -17.01 -2.02
CA ARG A 22 -9.62 -15.63 -1.57
C ARG A 22 -9.26 -14.82 -2.81
N GLN A 23 -10.24 -14.15 -3.40
CA GLN A 23 -9.98 -13.27 -4.53
C GLN A 23 -9.12 -12.12 -4.02
N VAL A 24 -7.81 -12.23 -4.23
CA VAL A 24 -6.91 -11.07 -4.22
C VAL A 24 -7.40 -10.19 -5.35
N GLN A 25 -8.13 -9.12 -5.01
CA GLN A 25 -8.47 -8.11 -6.00
C GLN A 25 -7.16 -7.59 -6.57
N PRO A 26 -6.95 -7.60 -7.89
CA PRO A 26 -5.78 -6.96 -8.47
C PRO A 26 -5.85 -5.48 -8.07
N ALA A 27 -4.83 -4.99 -7.38
CA ALA A 27 -4.68 -3.57 -7.10
C ALA A 27 -4.76 -2.84 -8.45
N VAL A 28 -5.84 -2.11 -8.68
CA VAL A 28 -5.96 -1.25 -9.86
C VAL A 28 -4.87 -0.20 -9.67
N LYS A 29 -3.80 -0.25 -10.47
CA LYS A 29 -2.76 0.78 -10.47
C LYS A 29 -3.41 2.13 -10.76
N VAL A 30 -3.31 3.03 -9.78
CA VAL A 30 -4.12 4.25 -9.73
C VAL A 30 -3.35 5.38 -10.42
N ASP A 31 -3.27 5.38 -11.75
CA ASP A 31 -2.50 6.39 -12.50
C ASP A 31 -2.89 7.85 -12.19
N TRP A 32 -4.12 8.10 -11.76
CA TRP A 32 -4.56 9.46 -11.47
C TRP A 32 -3.92 10.05 -10.20
N LEU A 33 -3.33 9.20 -9.34
CA LEU A 33 -2.55 9.62 -8.17
C LEU A 33 -1.10 9.93 -8.50
N CYS A 34 -0.63 9.66 -9.71
CA CYS A 34 0.79 9.79 -10.04
C CYS A 34 1.29 11.24 -9.91
N GLU A 35 0.58 12.19 -10.52
CA GLU A 35 0.89 13.63 -10.43
C GLU A 35 0.79 14.16 -8.98
N PRO A 36 -0.30 13.89 -8.22
CA PRO A 36 -0.33 14.21 -6.79
C PRO A 36 0.81 13.60 -5.98
N CYS A 37 1.19 12.35 -6.28
CA CYS A 37 2.27 11.66 -5.59
C CYS A 37 3.61 12.34 -5.86
N HIS A 38 3.91 12.62 -7.13
CA HIS A 38 5.13 13.32 -7.52
C HIS A 38 5.24 14.66 -6.81
N TRP A 39 4.15 15.44 -6.82
CA TRP A 39 4.13 16.71 -6.12
C TRP A 39 4.38 16.53 -4.62
N CYS A 40 3.69 15.57 -3.98
CA CYS A 40 3.83 15.31 -2.54
C CYS A 40 5.28 14.97 -2.19
N PHE A 41 5.89 14.01 -2.89
CA PHE A 41 7.23 13.54 -2.56
C PHE A 41 8.34 14.48 -3.02
N THR A 42 8.09 15.32 -4.03
CA THR A 42 8.96 16.47 -4.34
C THR A 42 9.00 17.47 -3.19
N GLU A 43 7.89 17.67 -2.48
CA GLU A 43 7.90 18.51 -1.27
C GLU A 43 8.53 17.79 -0.08
N VAL A 44 8.27 16.48 0.11
CA VAL A 44 8.87 15.69 1.19
C VAL A 44 10.40 15.71 1.11
N GLU A 45 10.95 15.51 -0.09
CA GLU A 45 12.40 15.49 -0.33
C GLU A 45 13.10 16.74 0.21
N LYS A 46 12.47 17.91 0.14
CA LYS A 46 13.04 19.18 0.63
C LYS A 46 13.25 19.23 2.14
N TYR A 47 12.59 18.35 2.87
CA TYR A 47 12.68 18.23 4.33
C TYR A 47 13.49 17.01 4.77
N LEU A 48 13.93 16.17 3.83
CA LEU A 48 14.78 15.04 4.14
C LEU A 48 16.24 15.51 4.30
N PRO A 49 16.97 14.96 5.27
CA PRO A 49 18.41 15.15 5.37
C PRO A 49 19.13 14.29 4.31
N ASP A 50 20.45 14.39 4.30
CA ASP A 50 21.28 13.47 3.52
C ASP A 50 21.05 12.00 3.95
N ALA A 51 21.34 11.06 3.05
CA ALA A 51 20.97 9.66 3.21
C ALA A 51 21.56 8.99 4.48
N ASP A 52 22.69 9.48 4.98
CA ASP A 52 23.34 8.98 6.20
C ASP A 52 22.65 9.41 7.50
N GLU A 53 21.82 10.44 7.46
CA GLU A 53 21.04 10.95 8.59
C GLU A 53 19.54 10.60 8.50
N LEU A 54 19.11 9.94 7.42
CA LEU A 54 17.72 9.57 7.22
C LEU A 54 17.28 8.44 8.17
N THR A 55 16.24 8.72 8.95
CA THR A 55 15.58 7.75 9.84
C THR A 55 14.09 7.66 9.51
N LYS A 56 13.42 6.57 9.95
CA LYS A 56 11.95 6.43 9.80
C LYS A 56 11.22 7.64 10.39
N ASP A 57 11.60 8.07 11.60
CA ASP A 57 10.95 9.18 12.30
C ASP A 57 11.08 10.49 11.51
N VAL A 58 12.23 10.73 10.87
CA VAL A 58 12.45 11.91 10.03
C VAL A 58 11.60 11.86 8.75
N LEU A 59 11.50 10.69 8.11
CA LEU A 59 10.62 10.51 6.95
C LEU A 59 9.15 10.74 7.33
N ASP A 60 8.70 10.15 8.44
CA ASP A 60 7.34 10.32 8.95
C ASP A 60 7.04 11.78 9.27
N GLU A 61 7.96 12.50 9.92
CA GLU A 61 7.79 13.92 10.21
C GLU A 61 7.67 14.76 8.92
N ALA A 62 8.51 14.48 7.91
CA ALA A 62 8.47 15.17 6.62
C ALA A 62 7.16 14.90 5.86
N VAL A 63 6.72 13.64 5.80
CA VAL A 63 5.43 13.25 5.20
C VAL A 63 4.26 13.92 5.92
N ASN A 64 4.23 13.88 7.25
CA ASN A 64 3.20 14.53 8.06
C ASN A 64 3.18 16.04 7.86
N TYR A 65 4.35 16.67 7.73
CA TYR A 65 4.44 18.09 7.44
C TYR A 65 3.78 18.43 6.10
N VAL A 66 4.15 17.72 5.03
CA VAL A 66 3.57 17.95 3.69
C VAL A 66 2.07 17.70 3.69
N CYS A 67 1.62 16.61 4.31
CA CYS A 67 0.22 16.21 4.30
C CYS A 67 -0.70 17.08 5.16
N TYR A 68 -0.23 17.62 6.28
CA TYR A 68 -1.11 18.32 7.24
C TYR A 68 -0.79 19.79 7.45
N LYS A 69 0.38 20.26 7.01
CA LYS A 69 0.79 21.67 7.19
C LYS A 69 0.76 22.46 5.90
N ILE A 70 0.83 21.81 4.75
CA ILE A 70 0.75 22.49 3.45
C ILE A 70 -0.69 22.38 2.91
N PRO A 71 -1.43 23.50 2.77
CA PRO A 71 -2.83 23.47 2.35
C PRO A 71 -2.92 23.24 0.83
N VAL A 72 -2.84 21.98 0.40
CA VAL A 72 -2.89 21.58 -1.01
C VAL A 72 -4.07 20.64 -1.26
N PRO A 73 -5.09 21.06 -2.02
CA PRO A 73 -6.37 20.35 -2.09
C PRO A 73 -6.35 19.05 -2.91
N PHE A 74 -5.26 18.72 -3.59
CA PHE A 74 -5.19 17.56 -4.49
C PHE A 74 -4.34 16.40 -3.96
N ILE A 75 -3.68 16.56 -2.80
CA ILE A 75 -2.84 15.52 -2.20
C ILE A 75 -3.53 14.70 -1.13
N ASP A 76 -4.75 15.06 -0.70
CA ASP A 76 -5.47 14.38 0.39
C ASP A 76 -5.50 12.86 0.18
N GLN A 77 -5.74 12.41 -1.05
CA GLN A 77 -5.82 10.99 -1.38
C GLN A 77 -4.45 10.28 -1.43
N VAL A 78 -3.36 11.02 -1.61
CA VAL A 78 -1.99 10.50 -1.41
C VAL A 78 -1.74 10.37 0.08
N CYS A 79 -2.04 11.41 0.85
CA CYS A 79 -1.84 11.45 2.29
C CYS A 79 -2.65 10.40 3.05
N ASP A 80 -3.89 10.14 2.64
CA ASP A 80 -4.75 9.08 3.19
C ASP A 80 -4.16 7.67 3.00
N LYS A 81 -3.23 7.51 2.05
CA LYS A 81 -2.54 6.23 1.78
C LYS A 81 -1.22 6.10 2.53
N LEU A 82 -0.66 7.20 3.06
CA LEU A 82 0.60 7.21 3.80
C LEU A 82 0.35 6.96 5.29
N LEU A 83 -0.19 5.77 5.58
CA LEU A 83 -0.34 5.27 6.95
C LEU A 83 1.01 4.77 7.49
N ASP A 84 1.12 4.64 8.81
CA ASP A 84 2.39 4.33 9.50
C ASP A 84 3.09 3.04 8.99
N ASP A 85 2.31 2.04 8.58
CA ASP A 85 2.78 0.80 7.96
C ASP A 85 3.29 1.00 6.52
N VAL A 86 2.67 1.91 5.77
CA VAL A 86 3.10 2.28 4.41
C VAL A 86 4.36 3.14 4.46
N VAL A 87 4.48 4.04 5.44
CA VAL A 87 5.68 4.86 5.65
C VAL A 87 6.87 3.99 6.08
N GLU A 88 6.63 2.94 6.86
CA GLU A 88 7.66 1.97 7.22
C GLU A 88 8.18 1.20 6.01
N ASP A 89 7.29 0.63 5.19
CA ASP A 89 7.65 -0.05 3.95
C ASP A 89 8.37 0.88 2.96
N LEU A 90 7.91 2.13 2.87
CA LEU A 90 8.56 3.16 2.07
C LEU A 90 9.97 3.49 2.59
N TYR A 91 10.17 3.59 3.89
CA TYR A 91 11.50 3.83 4.48
C TYR A 91 12.46 2.69 4.13
N GLU A 92 12.02 1.43 4.30
CA GLU A 92 12.83 0.27 3.91
C GLU A 92 13.19 0.30 2.43
N TYR A 93 12.24 0.67 1.57
CA TYR A 93 12.48 0.83 0.14
C TYR A 93 13.52 1.91 -0.17
N ILE A 94 13.39 3.10 0.43
CA ILE A 94 14.33 4.22 0.22
C ILE A 94 15.76 3.82 0.60
N LEU A 95 15.95 3.02 1.66
CA LEU A 95 17.27 2.52 2.05
C LEU A 95 17.91 1.59 1.01
N THR A 96 17.13 1.04 0.08
CA THR A 96 17.65 0.24 -1.04
C THR A 96 18.08 1.07 -2.24
N LEU A 97 17.72 2.36 -2.26
CA LEU A 97 18.05 3.27 -3.35
C LEU A 97 19.42 3.92 -3.12
N ASP A 98 20.12 4.23 -4.22
CA ASP A 98 21.37 5.00 -4.16
C ASP A 98 21.13 6.46 -3.73
N HIS A 99 19.93 6.98 -4.02
CA HIS A 99 19.46 8.32 -3.67
C HIS A 99 17.93 8.33 -3.65
N PHE A 100 17.34 9.32 -2.97
CA PHE A 100 15.89 9.53 -3.01
C PHE A 100 15.46 9.86 -4.44
N ASP A 101 14.49 9.10 -4.97
CA ASP A 101 13.96 9.28 -6.31
C ASP A 101 12.44 9.25 -6.25
N VAL A 102 11.82 10.38 -6.61
CA VAL A 102 10.38 10.59 -6.53
C VAL A 102 9.60 9.63 -7.43
N ASP A 103 10.09 9.37 -8.64
CA ASP A 103 9.41 8.50 -9.61
C ASP A 103 9.38 7.07 -9.06
N LEU A 104 10.53 6.59 -8.56
CA LEU A 104 10.66 5.27 -7.95
C LEU A 104 9.78 5.12 -6.70
N VAL A 105 9.74 6.12 -5.83
CA VAL A 105 8.86 6.15 -4.66
C VAL A 105 7.39 6.05 -5.07
N CYS A 106 6.96 6.83 -6.05
CA CYS A 106 5.56 6.83 -6.48
C CYS A 106 5.16 5.57 -7.25
N ILE A 107 6.11 4.90 -7.91
CA ILE A 107 5.93 3.56 -8.47
C ILE A 107 5.81 2.51 -7.35
N HIS A 108 6.67 2.58 -6.33
CA HIS A 108 6.67 1.66 -5.18
C HIS A 108 5.34 1.72 -4.42
N LEU A 109 4.78 2.91 -4.26
CA LEU A 109 3.48 3.14 -3.63
C LEU A 109 2.27 2.78 -4.50
N ASP A 110 2.47 2.19 -5.69
CA ASP A 110 1.45 1.85 -6.68
C ASP A 110 0.57 3.06 -7.12
N MET A 111 1.09 4.28 -6.98
CA MET A 111 0.45 5.53 -7.40
C MET A 111 0.84 5.91 -8.84
N CYS A 112 1.97 5.41 -9.33
CA CYS A 112 2.42 5.52 -10.72
C CYS A 112 2.63 4.14 -11.34
N LYS A 113 2.64 4.07 -12.67
CA LYS A 113 3.09 2.89 -13.42
C LYS A 113 4.61 2.95 -13.65
N SER A 114 5.24 1.78 -13.59
CA SER A 114 6.63 1.55 -13.98
C SER A 114 6.81 1.54 -15.50
#